data_AF-A0A2X1UMA1-F1
#
_entry.id   AF-A0A2X1UMA1-F1
#
_cell.length_a   1.000
_cell.length_b   1.000
_cell.length_c   1.000
_cell.angle_alpha   90.00
_cell.angle_beta   90.00
_cell.angle_gamma   90.00
#
_symmetry.space_group_name_H-M   'P 1'
#
loop_
_entity.id
_entity.type
_entity.pdbx_description
1 polymer ?
#
loop_
_entity_poly.entity_id
_entity_poly.type
_entity_poly.pdbx_seq_one_letter_code
_entity_poly.pdbx_strand_id
1 'polypeptide(L)'
;MQTHYFEIKAIPHEELPQSAVTSLALQDLHSVLTDFDGKVGLSFPDYKKQIMTLGGRIRCFASFETLEGIKLKLLGKGINDYAIISNIHEIPKQVPRYFTYSRVQNKGTSDLKRIKKAMQRRGKSEAEIQKVLELRIQKLKPVTLPHAHINSASTGQRFLLMINRKPAPMKSEGLFSSYGLSPTSTVPDF
;
A
#
# COMPACT_ATOMS: atom_id res chain seq x y z
N MET A 1 -1.50 -18.07 -6.91
CA MET A 1 -0.52 -17.77 -7.98
C MET A 1 -1.02 -16.56 -8.76
N GLN A 2 -0.14 -15.64 -9.17
CA GLN A 2 -0.53 -14.47 -9.97
C GLN A 2 -0.56 -14.89 -11.45
N THR A 3 -1.76 -15.07 -12.01
CA THR A 3 -1.94 -15.49 -13.41
C THR A 3 -2.65 -14.44 -14.26
N HIS A 4 -3.48 -13.62 -13.62
CA HIS A 4 -4.28 -12.59 -14.27
C HIS A 4 -4.09 -11.24 -13.58
N TYR A 5 -4.58 -10.19 -14.24
CA TYR A 5 -4.68 -8.86 -13.67
C TYR A 5 -5.91 -8.10 -14.15
N PHE A 6 -6.33 -7.09 -13.39
CA PHE A 6 -7.13 -5.97 -13.90
C PHE A 6 -6.52 -4.65 -13.41
N GLU A 7 -6.93 -3.54 -14.02
CA GLU A 7 -6.52 -2.20 -13.63
C GLU A 7 -7.71 -1.40 -13.12
N ILE A 8 -7.49 -0.63 -12.06
CA ILE A 8 -8.34 0.46 -11.62
C ILE A 8 -7.69 1.74 -12.09
N LYS A 9 -8.42 2.54 -12.86
CA LYS A 9 -7.94 3.81 -13.42
C LYS A 9 -8.79 4.95 -12.86
N ALA A 10 -8.14 5.93 -12.25
CA ALA A 10 -8.79 7.15 -11.81
C ALA A 10 -9.42 7.88 -13.01
N ILE A 11 -10.68 8.26 -12.88
CA ILE A 11 -11.32 9.14 -13.87
C ILE A 11 -10.78 10.56 -13.61
N PRO A 12 -10.17 11.23 -14.60
CA PRO A 12 -9.78 12.62 -14.44
C PRO A 12 -11.02 13.49 -14.19
N HIS A 13 -11.05 14.21 -13.08
CA HIS A 13 -12.11 15.15 -12.73
C HIS A 13 -11.47 16.46 -12.27
N GLU A 14 -12.08 17.61 -12.60
CA GLU A 14 -11.55 18.92 -12.20
C GLU A 14 -11.56 19.09 -10.67
N GLU A 15 -12.59 18.58 -10.01
CA GLU A 15 -12.77 18.69 -8.56
C GLU A 15 -12.00 17.62 -7.74
N LEU A 16 -11.62 16.50 -8.37
CA LEU A 16 -11.03 15.36 -7.66
C LEU A 16 -9.69 14.95 -8.28
N PRO A 17 -8.55 15.27 -7.63
CA PRO A 17 -7.24 14.94 -8.16
C PRO A 17 -7.03 13.41 -8.17
N GLN A 18 -6.27 12.91 -9.15
CA GLN A 18 -5.99 11.47 -9.30
C GLN A 18 -5.42 10.83 -8.02
N SER A 19 -4.62 11.56 -7.25
CA SER A 19 -4.07 11.08 -5.97
C SER A 19 -5.15 10.81 -4.91
N ALA A 20 -6.23 11.60 -4.91
CA ALA A 20 -7.37 11.38 -4.05
C ALA A 20 -8.15 10.13 -4.49
N VAL A 21 -8.40 9.97 -5.79
CA VAL A 21 -9.02 8.76 -6.34
C VAL A 21 -8.22 7.51 -6.01
N THR A 22 -6.90 7.53 -6.22
CA THR A 22 -6.01 6.40 -5.88
C THR A 22 -6.05 6.09 -4.39
N SER A 23 -6.21 7.11 -3.53
CA SER A 23 -6.37 6.92 -2.09
C SER A 23 -7.71 6.24 -1.74
N LEU A 24 -8.81 6.66 -2.36
CA LEU A 24 -10.13 6.04 -2.20
C LEU A 24 -10.14 4.59 -2.72
N ALA A 25 -9.60 4.35 -3.90
CA ALA A 25 -9.48 3.02 -4.47
C ALA A 25 -8.63 2.09 -3.59
N LEU A 26 -7.53 2.58 -3.00
CA LEU A 26 -6.73 1.80 -2.04
C LEU A 26 -7.47 1.51 -0.73
N GLN A 27 -8.32 2.43 -0.27
CA GLN A 27 -9.16 2.23 0.90
C GLN A 27 -10.17 1.10 0.66
N ASP A 28 -10.85 1.12 -0.49
CA ASP A 28 -11.82 0.10 -0.86
C ASP A 28 -11.15 -1.25 -1.10
N LEU A 29 -10.03 -1.27 -1.82
CA LEU A 29 -9.21 -2.46 -1.97
C LEU A 29 -8.83 -3.01 -0.61
N HIS A 30 -8.31 -2.20 0.31
CA HIS A 30 -7.95 -2.66 1.64
C HIS A 30 -9.11 -3.40 2.35
N SER A 31 -10.33 -2.86 2.25
CA SER A 31 -11.51 -3.49 2.84
C SER A 31 -11.95 -4.79 2.16
N VAL A 32 -11.67 -4.95 0.87
CA VAL A 32 -12.02 -6.16 0.10
C VAL A 32 -10.94 -7.23 0.23
N LEU A 33 -9.66 -6.84 0.22
CA LEU A 33 -8.51 -7.74 0.20
C LEU A 33 -8.33 -8.52 1.51
N THR A 34 -8.96 -8.10 2.61
CA THR A 34 -8.96 -8.86 3.87
C THR A 34 -9.55 -10.26 3.73
N ASP A 35 -10.42 -10.48 2.76
CA ASP A 35 -11.14 -11.74 2.57
C ASP A 35 -10.36 -12.75 1.70
N PHE A 36 -9.17 -12.39 1.22
CA PHE A 36 -8.42 -13.16 0.23
C PHE A 36 -7.05 -13.63 0.72
N ASP A 37 -6.83 -13.66 2.03
CA ASP A 37 -5.67 -14.26 2.71
C ASP A 37 -4.30 -13.83 2.16
N GLY A 38 -4.17 -12.58 1.70
CA GLY A 38 -2.92 -12.07 1.15
C GLY A 38 -2.51 -12.67 -0.20
N LYS A 39 -3.43 -13.30 -0.93
CA LYS A 39 -3.15 -13.89 -2.26
C LYS A 39 -3.16 -12.87 -3.41
N VAL A 40 -3.34 -11.59 -3.10
CA VAL A 40 -3.55 -10.51 -4.07
C VAL A 40 -2.43 -9.49 -3.98
N GLY A 41 -1.68 -9.33 -5.06
CA GLY A 41 -0.62 -8.34 -5.18
C GLY A 41 -1.10 -7.07 -5.88
N LEU A 42 -0.63 -5.91 -5.44
CA LEU A 42 -0.86 -4.63 -6.13
C LEU A 42 0.43 -4.09 -6.75
N SER A 43 0.29 -3.46 -7.92
CA SER A 43 1.31 -2.56 -8.47
C SER A 43 0.72 -1.20 -8.83
N PHE A 44 1.63 -0.24 -9.05
CA PHE A 44 1.31 1.15 -9.34
C PHE A 44 2.06 1.54 -10.63
N PRO A 45 1.46 1.30 -11.82
CA PRO A 45 2.14 1.53 -13.11
C PRO A 45 2.67 2.96 -13.28
N ASP A 46 1.95 3.94 -12.72
CA ASP A 46 2.27 5.37 -12.82
C ASP A 46 3.10 5.88 -11.64
N TYR A 47 3.70 4.99 -10.86
CA TYR A 47 4.53 5.33 -9.70
C TYR A 47 5.73 6.18 -10.12
N LYS A 48 5.83 7.40 -9.56
CA LYS A 48 6.95 8.32 -9.77
C LYS A 48 7.44 8.84 -8.43
N LYS A 49 8.64 8.39 -8.03
CA LYS A 49 9.26 8.79 -6.78
C LYS A 49 9.60 10.29 -6.75
N GLN A 50 10.00 10.87 -7.88
CA GLN A 50 10.46 12.27 -7.97
C GLN A 50 9.37 13.28 -7.59
N ILE A 51 8.12 13.00 -7.96
CA ILE A 51 6.95 13.84 -7.68
C ILE A 51 6.06 13.25 -6.57
N MET A 52 6.56 12.25 -5.84
CA MET A 52 5.88 11.62 -4.70
C MET A 52 4.47 11.10 -4.99
N THR A 53 4.24 10.53 -6.17
CA THR A 53 2.91 10.01 -6.57
C THR A 53 2.92 8.50 -6.81
N LEU A 54 1.83 7.85 -6.40
CA LEU A 54 1.48 6.49 -6.82
C LEU A 54 0.89 6.49 -8.23
N GLY A 55 0.48 7.66 -8.73
CA GLY A 55 -0.19 7.85 -10.00
C GLY A 55 -1.68 7.54 -9.95
N GLY A 56 -2.32 7.51 -11.12
CA GLY A 56 -3.78 7.33 -11.27
C GLY A 56 -4.20 5.90 -11.57
N ARG A 57 -3.29 4.93 -11.52
CA ARG A 57 -3.57 3.53 -11.85
C ARG A 57 -3.08 2.58 -10.76
N ILE A 58 -3.93 1.64 -10.40
CA ILE A 58 -3.61 0.50 -9.54
C ILE A 58 -3.87 -0.76 -10.34
N ARG A 59 -2.90 -1.67 -10.36
CA ARG A 59 -3.06 -2.98 -11.02
C ARG A 59 -3.13 -4.07 -9.95
N CYS A 60 -4.16 -4.91 -10.03
CA CYS A 60 -4.39 -6.03 -9.10
C CYS A 60 -4.00 -7.34 -9.77
N PHE A 61 -3.25 -8.20 -9.08
CA PHE A 61 -2.79 -9.50 -9.57
C PHE A 61 -3.25 -10.64 -8.66
N ALA A 62 -3.94 -11.63 -9.24
CA ALA A 62 -4.32 -12.87 -8.58
C ALA A 62 -4.72 -13.95 -9.61
N SER A 63 -5.45 -15.00 -9.20
CA SER A 63 -6.14 -15.90 -10.14
C SER A 63 -7.36 -15.19 -10.75
N PHE A 64 -7.89 -15.71 -11.86
CA PHE A 64 -9.06 -15.15 -12.52
C PHE A 64 -10.27 -15.07 -11.56
N GLU A 65 -10.57 -16.17 -10.87
CA GLU A 65 -11.71 -16.31 -9.95
C GLU A 65 -11.58 -15.35 -8.76
N THR A 66 -10.35 -15.19 -8.26
CA THR A 66 -10.05 -14.25 -7.18
C THR A 66 -10.32 -12.82 -7.64
N LEU A 67 -9.85 -12.45 -8.84
CA LEU A 67 -10.04 -11.12 -9.39
C LEU A 67 -11.50 -10.82 -9.72
N GLU A 68 -12.27 -11.80 -10.18
CA GLU A 68 -13.70 -11.66 -10.42
C GLU A 68 -14.45 -11.34 -9.12
N GLY A 69 -14.18 -12.10 -8.06
CA GLY A 69 -14.75 -11.85 -6.73
C GLY A 69 -14.38 -10.47 -6.17
N ILE A 70 -13.13 -10.02 -6.35
CA ILE A 70 -12.70 -8.68 -5.95
C ILE A 70 -13.44 -7.61 -6.76
N LYS A 71 -13.52 -7.77 -8.08
CA LYS A 71 -14.20 -6.83 -8.97
C LYS A 71 -15.65 -6.66 -8.55
N LEU A 72 -16.40 -7.75 -8.33
CA LEU A 72 -17.79 -7.69 -7.87
C LEU A 72 -17.94 -6.94 -6.54
N LYS A 73 -17.08 -7.21 -5.56
CA LYS A 73 -17.09 -6.52 -4.26
C LYS A 73 -16.78 -5.02 -4.38
N LEU A 74 -15.84 -4.64 -5.24
CA LEU A 74 -15.52 -3.24 -5.50
C LEU A 74 -16.67 -2.51 -6.21
N LEU A 75 -17.32 -3.16 -7.18
CA LEU A 75 -18.49 -2.60 -7.86
C LEU A 75 -19.63 -2.35 -6.85
N GLY A 76 -19.87 -3.28 -5.92
CA GLY A 76 -20.84 -3.13 -4.84
C GLY A 76 -20.52 -1.99 -3.84
N LYS A 77 -19.29 -1.46 -3.86
CA LYS A 77 -18.87 -0.29 -3.08
C LYS A 77 -19.03 1.05 -3.80
N GLY A 78 -19.47 1.03 -5.07
CA GLY A 78 -19.66 2.27 -5.85
C GLY A 78 -18.37 2.83 -6.44
N ILE A 79 -17.31 2.03 -6.58
CA ILE A 79 -16.02 2.50 -7.13
C ILE A 79 -16.15 3.10 -8.56
N ASN A 80 -17.18 2.71 -9.30
CA ASN A 80 -17.46 3.23 -10.65
C ASN A 80 -17.80 4.71 -10.68
N ASP A 81 -18.20 5.28 -9.54
CA ASP A 81 -18.54 6.70 -9.44
C ASP A 81 -17.31 7.60 -9.61
N TYR A 82 -16.10 7.05 -9.44
CA TYR A 82 -14.85 7.81 -9.49
C TYR A 82 -13.67 7.11 -10.18
N ALA A 83 -13.79 5.82 -10.53
CA ALA A 83 -12.75 5.06 -11.20
C ALA A 83 -13.31 4.02 -12.19
N ILE A 84 -12.51 3.67 -13.20
CA ILE A 84 -12.84 2.64 -14.19
C ILE A 84 -12.08 1.36 -13.82
N ILE A 85 -12.78 0.24 -13.69
CA ILE A 85 -12.17 -1.09 -13.58
C ILE A 85 -12.11 -1.74 -14.97
N SER A 86 -10.92 -2.13 -15.43
CA SER A 86 -10.75 -2.84 -16.70
C SER A 86 -11.37 -4.25 -16.68
N ASN A 87 -11.35 -4.90 -17.84
CA ASN A 87 -11.52 -6.34 -17.90
C ASN A 87 -10.35 -7.07 -17.25
N ILE A 88 -10.58 -8.34 -16.91
CA ILE A 88 -9.53 -9.22 -16.40
C ILE A 88 -8.77 -9.76 -17.59
N HIS A 89 -7.45 -9.69 -17.53
CA HIS A 89 -6.54 -10.13 -18.60
C HIS A 89 -5.50 -11.08 -18.04
N GLU A 90 -5.02 -12.01 -18.87
CA GLU A 90 -3.85 -12.82 -18.55
C GLU A 90 -2.59 -11.95 -18.46
N ILE A 91 -1.69 -12.30 -17.56
CA ILE A 91 -0.37 -11.68 -17.50
C ILE A 91 0.42 -12.07 -18.77
N PRO A 92 1.10 -11.12 -19.43
CA PRO A 92 1.91 -11.43 -20.61
C PRO A 92 2.93 -12.55 -20.35
N LYS A 93 3.12 -13.45 -21.32
CA LYS A 93 4.09 -14.55 -21.23
C LYS A 93 5.52 -14.07 -20.97
N GLN A 94 5.86 -12.90 -21.51
CA GLN A 94 7.15 -12.26 -21.32
C GLN A 94 6.98 -11.03 -20.43
N VAL A 95 7.37 -11.17 -19.16
CA VAL A 95 7.39 -10.07 -18.19
C VAL A 95 8.80 -9.50 -18.13
N PRO A 96 9.03 -8.24 -18.53
CA PRO A 96 10.38 -7.69 -18.63
C PRO A 96 10.98 -7.38 -17.25
N ARG A 97 10.15 -7.04 -16.26
CA ARG A 97 10.61 -6.61 -14.94
C ARG A 97 9.64 -7.04 -13.85
N TYR A 98 10.19 -7.14 -12.65
CA TYR A 98 9.44 -7.38 -11.43
C TYR A 98 9.75 -6.31 -10.40
N PHE A 99 8.75 -5.95 -9.60
CA PHE A 99 8.91 -5.06 -8.47
C PHE A 99 8.35 -5.69 -7.20
N THR A 100 8.91 -5.27 -6.06
CA THR A 100 8.24 -5.38 -4.77
C THR A 100 7.70 -4.01 -4.39
N TYR A 101 6.52 -4.01 -3.76
CA TYR A 101 5.92 -2.82 -3.18
C TYR A 101 5.72 -3.05 -1.70
N SER A 102 6.34 -2.22 -0.85
CA SER A 102 6.32 -2.41 0.60
C SER A 102 5.85 -1.16 1.31
N ARG A 103 5.06 -1.34 2.37
CA ARG A 103 4.70 -0.25 3.27
C ARG A 103 5.93 0.20 4.04
N VAL A 104 6.19 1.51 4.05
CA VAL A 104 7.18 2.13 4.92
C VAL A 104 6.44 2.94 5.98
N GLN A 105 6.88 2.82 7.23
CA GLN A 105 6.37 3.62 8.33
C GLN A 105 7.51 4.47 8.85
N ASN A 106 7.34 5.80 8.82
CA ASN A 106 8.24 6.68 9.55
C ASN A 106 7.98 6.45 11.04
N LYS A 107 9.02 6.01 11.74
CA LYS A 107 8.99 5.98 13.20
C LYS A 107 8.99 7.42 13.66
N GLY A 108 7.86 7.88 14.17
CA GLY A 108 7.65 9.28 14.54
C GLY A 108 7.36 9.45 16.02
N THR A 109 6.64 10.52 16.34
CA THR A 109 6.23 10.88 17.71
C THR A 109 5.40 9.81 18.41
N SER A 110 4.59 9.04 17.68
CA SER A 110 3.82 7.92 18.24
C SER A 110 4.71 6.78 18.76
N ASP A 111 5.76 6.43 18.02
CA ASP A 111 6.76 5.44 18.42
C ASP A 111 7.55 5.90 19.65
N LEU A 112 7.95 7.17 19.69
CA LEU A 112 8.61 7.78 20.85
C LEU A 112 7.69 7.75 22.09
N LYS A 113 6.40 8.07 21.94
CA LYS A 113 5.40 7.95 23.02
C LYS A 113 5.24 6.51 23.50
N ARG A 114 5.25 5.52 22.59
CA ARG A 114 5.15 4.10 22.95
C ARG A 114 6.38 3.62 23.72
N ILE A 115 7.58 4.03 23.30
CA ILE A 115 8.84 3.74 24.01
C ILE A 115 8.82 4.37 25.40
N LYS A 116 8.44 5.65 25.51
CA LYS A 116 8.30 6.35 26.81
C LYS A 116 7.37 5.58 27.75
N LYS A 117 6.14 5.28 27.32
CA LYS A 117 5.18 4.52 28.14
C LYS A 117 5.69 3.14 28.53
N ALA A 118 6.37 2.42 27.63
CA ALA A 118 6.93 1.11 27.93
C ALA A 118 8.05 1.16 28.97
N MET A 119 8.91 2.18 28.91
CA MET A 119 10.00 2.37 29.88
C MET A 119 9.49 2.84 31.24
N GLN A 120 8.49 3.73 31.27
CA GLN A 120 7.81 4.13 32.50
C GLN A 120 7.20 2.93 33.23
N ARG A 121 6.51 2.03 32.51
CA ARG A 121 5.97 0.79 33.07
C ARG A 121 7.03 -0.16 33.62
N ARG A 122 8.27 -0.03 33.15
CA ARG A 122 9.43 -0.81 33.62
C ARG A 122 10.19 -0.11 34.76
N GLY A 123 9.65 0.99 35.31
CA GLY A 123 10.25 1.71 36.44
C GLY A 123 11.52 2.46 36.10
N LYS A 124 11.75 2.80 34.82
CA LYS A 124 12.94 3.55 34.39
C LYS A 124 12.84 5.02 34.82
N SER A 125 13.99 5.59 35.20
CA SER A 125 14.08 7.00 35.60
C SER A 125 13.87 7.93 34.40
N GLU A 126 13.38 9.15 34.64
CA GLU A 126 13.11 10.10 33.55
C GLU A 126 14.39 10.43 32.76
N ALA A 127 15.55 10.48 33.42
CA ALA A 127 16.85 10.70 32.76
C ALA A 127 17.23 9.56 31.81
N GLU A 128 17.02 8.30 32.20
CA GLU A 128 17.25 7.15 31.32
C GLU A 128 16.31 7.16 30.11
N ILE A 129 15.03 7.49 30.35
CA ILE A 129 14.02 7.57 29.29
C ILE A 129 14.41 8.66 28.29
N GLN A 130 14.76 9.84 28.77
CA GLN A 130 15.14 10.97 27.93
C GLN A 130 16.35 10.64 27.04
N LYS A 131 17.40 10.04 27.62
CA LYS A 131 18.58 9.58 26.88
C LYS A 131 18.22 8.61 25.75
N VAL A 132 17.34 7.64 26.00
CA VAL A 132 16.89 6.67 24.98
C VAL A 132 16.10 7.36 23.87
N LEU A 133 15.23 8.31 24.22
CA LEU A 133 14.42 9.05 23.25
C LEU A 133 15.29 9.94 22.35
N GLU A 134 16.27 10.65 22.91
CA GLU A 134 17.21 11.48 22.15
C GLU A 134 18.02 10.66 21.14
N LEU A 135 18.59 9.53 21.58
CA LEU A 135 19.28 8.60 20.70
C LEU A 135 18.37 8.07 19.59
N ARG A 136 17.07 7.89 19.88
CA ARG A 136 16.10 7.43 18.88
C ARG A 136 15.79 8.53 17.89
N ILE A 137 15.56 9.76 18.35
CA ILE A 137 15.30 10.96 17.54
C ILE A 137 16.46 11.23 16.58
N GLN A 138 17.70 11.19 17.06
CA GLN A 138 18.89 11.37 16.22
C GLN A 138 19.00 10.32 15.09
N LYS A 139 18.43 9.13 15.30
CA LYS A 139 18.38 8.06 14.31
C LYS A 139 17.15 8.13 13.40
N LEU A 140 16.18 9.01 13.68
CA LEU A 140 15.02 9.21 12.82
C LEU A 140 15.46 9.98 11.57
N LYS A 141 15.54 9.30 10.45
CA LYS A 141 15.59 9.94 9.13
C LYS A 141 14.17 9.90 8.56
N PRO A 142 13.48 11.05 8.42
CA PRO A 142 12.16 11.07 7.80
C PRO A 142 12.31 10.59 6.34
N VAL A 143 11.65 9.49 6.01
CA VAL A 143 11.63 8.97 4.65
C VAL A 143 10.36 9.51 3.99
N THR A 144 10.52 10.28 2.92
CA THR A 144 9.40 10.70 2.07
C THR A 144 9.34 9.77 0.86
N LEU A 145 8.14 9.23 0.61
CA LEU A 145 7.85 8.31 -0.48
C LEU A 145 6.46 8.64 -1.04
N PRO A 146 6.18 8.20 -2.27
CA PRO A 146 4.81 8.11 -2.77
C PRO A 146 3.88 7.46 -1.75
N HIS A 147 2.71 8.05 -1.59
CA HIS A 147 1.79 7.68 -0.52
C HIS A 147 0.33 7.86 -0.93
N ALA A 148 -0.54 7.21 -0.17
CA ALA A 148 -1.98 7.41 -0.20
C ALA A 148 -2.48 7.86 1.18
N HIS A 149 -3.55 8.65 1.20
CA HIS A 149 -4.24 9.01 2.44
C HIS A 149 -5.28 7.94 2.77
N ILE A 150 -5.13 7.28 3.91
CA ILE A 150 -6.01 6.18 4.33
C ILE A 150 -6.72 6.57 5.62
N ASN A 151 -8.02 6.28 5.70
CA ASN A 151 -8.82 6.38 6.91
C ASN A 151 -8.94 4.99 7.53
N SER A 152 -8.40 4.82 8.74
CA SER A 152 -8.49 3.55 9.45
C SER A 152 -9.92 3.29 9.90
N ALA A 153 -10.53 2.19 9.43
CA ALA A 153 -11.86 1.79 9.87
C ALA A 153 -11.88 1.40 11.37
N SER A 154 -10.80 0.82 11.89
CA SER A 154 -10.72 0.34 13.27
C SER A 154 -10.42 1.42 14.30
N THR A 155 -9.71 2.48 13.91
CA THR A 155 -9.30 3.54 14.85
C THR A 155 -9.89 4.91 14.54
N GLY A 156 -10.56 5.07 13.38
CA GLY A 156 -11.02 6.36 12.86
C GLY A 156 -9.88 7.31 12.47
N GLN A 157 -8.62 6.93 12.65
CA GLN A 157 -7.48 7.79 12.41
C GLN A 157 -7.12 7.83 10.92
N ARG A 158 -6.87 9.04 10.43
CA ARG A 158 -6.29 9.26 9.10
C ARG A 158 -4.77 9.19 9.15
N PHE A 159 -4.16 8.46 8.22
CA PHE A 159 -2.70 8.33 8.13
C PHE A 159 -2.21 8.25 6.67
N LEU A 160 -0.89 8.41 6.48
CA LEU A 160 -0.23 8.22 5.19
C LEU A 160 0.26 6.78 5.03
N LEU A 161 -0.27 6.07 4.04
CA LEU A 161 0.28 4.80 3.59
C LEU A 161 1.42 5.07 2.60
N MET A 162 2.64 5.20 3.11
CA MET A 162 3.84 5.36 2.28
C MET A 162 4.23 4.02 1.68
N ILE A 163 4.46 4.00 0.36
CA ILE A 163 4.75 2.79 -0.40
C ILE A 163 6.10 2.97 -1.08
N ASN A 164 6.99 2.01 -0.84
CA ASN A 164 8.27 1.94 -1.50
C ASN A 164 8.26 0.90 -2.61
N ARG A 165 8.70 1.29 -3.81
CA ARG A 165 8.94 0.38 -4.93
C ARG A 165 10.42 0.00 -5.01
N LYS A 166 10.73 -1.30 -5.09
CA LYS A 166 12.09 -1.79 -5.34
C LYS A 166 12.12 -2.79 -6.50
N PRO A 167 13.04 -2.64 -7.47
CA PRO A 167 13.22 -3.64 -8.51
C PRO A 167 13.59 -4.97 -7.88
N ALA A 168 13.05 -6.06 -8.44
CA ALA A 168 13.37 -7.41 -8.06
C ALA A 168 13.98 -8.13 -9.28
N PRO A 169 15.11 -8.83 -9.11
CA PRO A 169 15.80 -9.47 -10.23
C PRO A 169 15.03 -10.67 -10.80
N MET A 170 14.21 -11.34 -9.98
CA MET A 170 13.48 -12.54 -10.33
C MET A 170 12.08 -12.52 -9.72
N LYS A 171 11.17 -13.31 -10.29
CA LYS A 171 9.86 -13.58 -9.70
C LYS A 171 10.04 -14.26 -8.33
N SER A 172 9.34 -13.74 -7.31
CA SER A 172 9.26 -14.37 -5.99
C SER A 172 7.81 -14.47 -5.57
N GLU A 173 7.37 -15.70 -5.27
CA GLU A 173 6.02 -15.96 -4.79
C GLU A 173 5.95 -15.83 -3.27
N GLY A 174 4.79 -15.43 -2.77
CA GLY A 174 4.49 -15.34 -1.36
C GLY A 174 3.21 -14.56 -1.12
N LEU A 175 2.97 -14.21 0.14
CA LEU A 175 1.79 -13.49 0.56
C LEU A 175 2.02 -11.98 0.58
N PHE A 176 0.92 -11.27 0.36
CA PHE A 176 0.81 -9.84 0.47
C PHE A 176 0.04 -9.46 1.74
N SER A 177 0.28 -8.25 2.22
CA SER A 177 -0.54 -7.65 3.28
C SER A 177 -1.97 -7.37 2.82
N SER A 178 -2.84 -6.95 3.74
CA SER A 178 -4.20 -6.47 3.42
C SER A 178 -4.25 -5.19 2.57
N TYR A 179 -3.10 -4.59 2.24
CA TYR A 179 -2.99 -3.55 1.22
C TYR A 179 -2.44 -4.09 -0.11
N GLY A 180 -2.33 -5.41 -0.26
CA GLY A 180 -1.69 -6.08 -1.40
C GLY A 180 -0.22 -5.73 -1.61
N LEU A 181 0.48 -5.34 -0.54
CA LEU A 181 1.90 -4.97 -0.54
C LEU A 181 2.74 -6.08 0.11
N SER A 182 3.93 -6.35 -0.43
CA SER A 182 4.90 -7.29 0.14
C SER A 182 6.35 -6.80 -0.08
N PRO A 183 7.23 -6.89 0.93
CA PRO A 183 8.66 -6.58 0.76
C PRO A 183 9.43 -7.69 0.03
N THR A 184 8.87 -8.89 -0.09
CA THR A 184 9.55 -10.07 -0.63
C THR A 184 8.83 -10.63 -1.85
N SER A 185 7.49 -10.66 -1.85
CA SER A 185 6.71 -11.15 -2.98
C SER A 185 6.66 -10.11 -4.09
N THR A 186 6.94 -10.55 -5.30
CA THR A 186 7.04 -9.67 -6.46
C THR A 186 5.74 -9.63 -7.25
N VAL A 187 5.56 -8.52 -7.96
CA VAL A 187 4.50 -8.35 -8.96
C VAL A 187 5.13 -8.01 -10.32
N PRO A 188 4.54 -8.47 -11.44
CA PRO A 188 4.97 -8.12 -12.79
C PRO A 188 4.87 -6.62 -13.08
N ASP A 189 5.75 -6.14 -13.97
CA ASP A 189 5.70 -4.80 -14.54
C ASP A 189 5.85 -4.85 -16.06
N PHE A 190 4.85 -4.28 -16.74
CA PHE A 190 4.69 -4.23 -18.19
C PHE A 190 3.71 -3.11 -18.58
#